data_AF-A0AB32W4S4-F1
#
_entry.id   AF-A0AB32W4S4-F1
#
_cell.length_a   1.000
_cell.length_b   1.000
_cell.length_c   1.000
_cell.angle_alpha   90.00
_cell.angle_beta   90.00
_cell.angle_gamma   90.00
#
_symmetry.space_group_name_H-M   'P 1'
#
loop_
_entity.id
_entity.type
_entity.pdbx_description
1 polymer ?
#
loop_
_entity_poly.entity_id
_entity_poly.type
_entity_poly.pdbx_seq_one_letter_code
_entity_poly.pdbx_strand_id
1 'polypeptide(L)'
;MQIQVKCSCGAENCPEWAIIELQGVVEVQPSFQDSLQNLTIGQLCRPSSQESYTFTVGYHELTGSKVALKKPMLVLKKIKCMDGDQSDEATSSRVELDVVGVIRHKILFKNRPKALISV
;
A
#
# COMPACT_ATOMS: atom_id res chain seq x y z
N MET A 1 4.33 14.40 -23.62
CA MET A 1 3.27 13.63 -22.93
C MET A 1 2.95 14.33 -21.63
N GLN A 2 1.72 14.81 -21.44
CA GLN A 2 1.29 15.51 -20.22
C GLN A 2 0.26 14.64 -19.50
N ILE A 3 0.50 14.34 -18.22
CA ILE A 3 -0.43 13.58 -17.38
C ILE A 3 -1.18 14.60 -16.51
N GLN A 4 -2.49 14.65 -16.65
CA GLN A 4 -3.34 15.50 -15.81
C GLN A 4 -3.62 14.78 -14.50
N VAL A 5 -3.33 15.45 -13.39
CA VAL A 5 -3.54 14.92 -12.04
C VAL A 5 -4.32 15.95 -11.25
N LYS A 6 -5.37 15.51 -10.56
CA LYS A 6 -6.14 16.34 -9.63
C LYS A 6 -5.65 16.02 -8.22
N CYS A 7 -5.21 17.02 -7.47
CA CYS A 7 -5.03 16.88 -6.02
C CYS A 7 -6.28 17.45 -5.35
N SER A 8 -7.08 16.58 -4.79
CA SER A 8 -8.23 16.91 -3.92
C SER A 8 -7.80 17.17 -2.47
N CYS A 9 -6.56 16.80 -2.16
CA CYS A 9 -5.85 17.16 -0.95
C CYS A 9 -5.73 18.69 -0.82
N GLY A 10 -6.42 19.30 0.15
CA GLY A 10 -6.20 20.71 0.49
C GLY A 10 -4.71 20.98 0.76
N ALA A 11 -4.25 22.22 0.59
CA ALA A 11 -2.83 22.60 0.51
C ALA A 11 -1.93 22.03 1.64
N GLU A 12 -2.49 21.66 2.80
CA GLU A 12 -1.74 21.13 3.95
C GLU A 12 -2.10 19.68 4.35
N ASN A 13 -3.06 19.03 3.69
CA ASN A 13 -3.68 17.79 4.19
C ASN A 13 -3.55 16.58 3.26
N CYS A 14 -2.47 16.48 2.45
CA CYS A 14 -2.15 15.20 1.81
C CYS A 14 -1.82 14.16 2.89
N PRO A 15 -2.58 13.05 3.03
CA PRO A 15 -2.25 12.03 4.00
C PRO A 15 -0.90 11.38 3.65
N GLU A 16 -0.09 11.13 4.68
CA GLU A 16 1.14 10.35 4.56
C GLU A 16 0.78 8.87 4.61
N TRP A 17 1.19 8.13 3.58
CA TRP A 17 1.06 6.68 3.49
C TRP A 17 2.43 6.02 3.70
N ALA A 18 2.40 4.75 4.07
CA ALA A 18 3.61 3.95 4.20
C ALA A 18 3.50 2.66 3.36
N ILE A 19 4.63 2.21 2.85
CA ILE A 19 4.75 0.89 2.21
C ILE A 19 5.24 -0.11 3.26
N ILE A 20 4.64 -1.30 3.28
CA ILE A 20 5.21 -2.47 3.94
C ILE A 20 5.89 -3.32 2.87
N GLU A 21 7.21 -3.48 2.96
CA GLU A 21 8.01 -4.22 1.98
C GLU A 21 8.61 -5.46 2.62
N LEU A 22 8.33 -6.63 2.01
CA LEU A 22 8.75 -7.94 2.48
C LEU A 22 9.68 -8.56 1.44
N GLN A 23 10.80 -9.14 1.87
CA GLN A 23 11.65 -9.93 0.99
C GLN A 23 11.11 -11.38 0.89
N GLY A 24 10.21 -11.62 -0.06
CA GLY A 24 9.59 -12.92 -0.29
C GLY A 24 8.22 -12.79 -0.94
N VAL A 25 7.39 -13.84 -0.79
CA VAL A 25 6.01 -13.88 -1.28
C VAL A 25 5.07 -14.08 -0.09
N VAL A 26 3.95 -13.35 -0.07
CA VAL A 26 2.88 -13.58 0.90
C VAL A 26 1.97 -14.67 0.33
N GLU A 27 2.08 -15.86 0.90
CA GLU A 27 1.27 -17.01 0.51
C GLU A 27 -0.12 -16.95 1.17
N VAL A 28 -1.15 -17.17 0.37
CA VAL A 28 -2.54 -17.22 0.84
C VAL A 28 -2.92 -18.67 1.09
N GLN A 29 -3.71 -18.94 2.13
CA GLN A 29 -4.25 -20.28 2.31
C GLN A 29 -5.19 -20.64 1.15
N PRO A 30 -5.17 -21.90 0.65
CA PRO A 30 -6.01 -22.33 -0.47
C PRO A 30 -7.51 -22.08 -0.28
N SER A 31 -7.97 -22.02 0.98
CA SER A 31 -9.36 -21.71 1.35
C SER A 31 -9.85 -20.34 0.88
N PHE A 32 -8.95 -19.41 0.57
CA PHE A 32 -9.29 -18.05 0.14
C PHE A 32 -9.19 -17.83 -1.38
N GLN A 33 -9.06 -18.91 -2.17
CA GLN A 33 -9.02 -18.83 -3.64
C GLN A 33 -8.00 -17.81 -4.16
N ASP A 34 -6.82 -17.78 -3.53
CA ASP A 34 -5.71 -16.85 -3.84
C ASP A 34 -6.07 -15.34 -3.75
N SER A 35 -7.21 -14.99 -3.15
CA SER A 35 -7.61 -13.60 -2.95
C SER A 35 -7.06 -13.05 -1.64
N LEU A 36 -6.33 -11.94 -1.70
CA LEU A 36 -5.86 -11.17 -0.54
C LEU A 36 -6.83 -10.07 -0.10
N GLN A 37 -7.91 -9.84 -0.87
CA GLN A 37 -8.77 -8.69 -0.65
C GLN A 37 -9.54 -8.83 0.67
N ASN A 38 -9.52 -7.78 1.49
CA ASN A 38 -10.19 -7.70 2.79
C ASN A 38 -9.78 -8.79 3.80
N LEU A 39 -8.63 -9.44 3.60
CA LEU A 39 -8.10 -10.41 4.56
C LEU A 39 -7.19 -9.72 5.58
N THR A 40 -7.29 -10.19 6.83
CA THR A 40 -6.32 -9.82 7.86
C THR A 40 -5.05 -10.64 7.62
N ILE A 41 -4.01 -10.00 7.11
CA ILE A 41 -2.73 -10.66 6.80
C ILE A 41 -1.94 -10.95 8.08
N GLY A 42 -1.99 -10.05 9.06
CA GLY A 42 -1.15 -10.13 10.25
C GLY A 42 -1.20 -8.89 11.13
N GLN A 43 -0.29 -8.83 12.09
CA GLN A 43 -0.20 -7.75 13.07
C GLN A 43 1.13 -7.00 12.93
N LEU A 44 1.06 -5.70 12.68
CA LEU A 44 2.22 -4.80 12.66
C LEU A 44 2.32 -4.06 13.99
N CYS A 45 3.45 -4.20 14.68
CA CYS A 45 3.73 -3.51 15.93
C CYS A 45 4.98 -2.63 15.83
N ARG A 46 4.93 -1.48 16.51
CA ARG A 46 6.08 -0.61 16.75
C ARG A 46 6.10 -0.26 18.24
N PRO A 47 7.03 -0.81 19.03
CA PRO A 47 7.21 -0.40 20.42
C PRO A 47 7.55 1.10 20.48
N SER A 48 6.95 1.85 21.40
CA SER A 48 7.18 3.30 21.53
C SER A 48 8.63 3.68 21.83
N SER A 49 9.37 2.77 22.47
CA SER A 49 10.77 2.95 22.86
C SER A 49 11.78 2.55 21.78
N GLN A 50 11.34 1.95 20.67
CA GLN A 50 12.23 1.42 19.64
C GLN A 50 11.86 1.96 18.25
N GLU A 51 12.87 2.09 17.39
CA GLU A 51 12.68 2.42 15.97
C GLU A 51 12.50 1.17 15.09
N SER A 52 12.43 0.00 15.73
CA SER A 52 12.17 -1.29 15.11
C SER A 52 10.68 -1.55 14.96
N TYR A 53 10.34 -2.32 13.93
CA TYR A 53 9.00 -2.81 13.68
C TYR A 53 9.01 -4.33 13.75
N THR A 54 7.97 -4.91 14.33
CA THR A 54 7.69 -6.35 14.24
C THR A 54 6.44 -6.56 13.42
N PHE A 55 6.46 -7.55 12.54
CA PHE A 55 5.30 -7.92 11.73
C PHE A 55 5.08 -9.42 11.83
N THR A 56 3.93 -9.79 12.38
CA THR A 56 3.57 -11.18 12.63
C THR A 56 2.57 -11.63 11.57
N VAL A 57 2.91 -12.66 10.80
CA VAL A 57 2.08 -13.26 9.75
C VAL A 57 1.98 -14.76 10.01
N GLY A 58 0.81 -15.23 10.46
CA GLY A 58 0.65 -16.60 10.94
C GLY A 58 1.64 -16.93 12.08
N TYR A 59 2.46 -17.96 11.90
CA TYR A 59 3.50 -18.38 12.86
C TYR A 59 4.86 -17.72 12.61
N HIS A 60 4.95 -16.74 11.71
CA HIS A 60 6.20 -16.07 11.39
C HIS A 60 6.24 -14.66 11.97
N GLU A 61 7.36 -14.34 12.59
CA GLU A 61 7.70 -12.98 13.01
C GLU A 61 8.81 -12.43 12.12
N LEU A 62 8.56 -11.26 11.54
CA LEU A 62 9.54 -10.48 10.81
C LEU A 62 9.96 -9.27 11.62
N THR A 63 11.25 -8.95 11.58
CA THR A 63 11.80 -7.73 12.16
C THR A 63 12.22 -6.80 11.03
N GLY A 64 11.82 -5.53 11.14
CA GLY A 64 12.03 -4.52 10.11
C GLY A 64 12.31 -3.15 10.70
N SER A 65 12.59 -2.21 9.81
CA SER A 65 12.86 -0.82 10.18
C SER A 65 12.21 0.15 9.20
N LYS A 66 11.94 1.37 9.68
CA LYS A 66 11.49 2.47 8.83
C LYS A 66 12.67 3.02 8.02
N VAL A 67 12.48 3.17 6.72
CA VAL A 67 13.48 3.65 5.77
C VAL A 67 12.87 4.77 4.93
N ALA A 68 13.57 5.91 4.85
CA ALA A 68 13.19 7.00 3.96
C ALA A 68 13.45 6.62 2.49
N LEU A 69 12.50 6.93 1.62
CA LEU A 69 12.63 6.72 0.18
C LEU A 69 13.49 7.83 -0.42
N LYS A 70 14.48 7.44 -1.24
CA LYS A 70 15.30 8.41 -2.00
C LYS A 70 14.45 9.29 -2.93
N LYS A 71 13.34 8.73 -3.43
CA LYS A 71 12.36 9.41 -4.26
C LYS A 71 10.97 9.15 -3.65
N PRO A 72 10.31 10.16 -3.08
CA PRO A 72 8.93 10.02 -2.61
C PRO A 72 8.00 9.58 -3.74
N MET A 73 6.96 8.82 -3.40
CA MET A 73 5.96 8.34 -4.35
C MET A 73 4.63 9.02 -4.12
N LEU A 74 3.91 9.26 -5.21
CA LEU A 74 2.55 9.77 -5.19
C LEU A 74 1.58 8.60 -5.31
N VAL A 75 0.59 8.51 -4.42
CA VAL A 75 -0.48 7.51 -4.51
C VAL A 75 -1.60 8.09 -5.34
N LEU A 76 -1.90 7.44 -6.46
CA LEU A 76 -2.91 7.88 -7.41
C LEU A 76 -4.06 6.88 -7.47
N LYS A 77 -5.29 7.37 -7.36
CA LYS A 77 -6.50 6.60 -7.62
C LYS A 77 -7.00 6.91 -9.02
N LYS A 78 -7.14 5.88 -9.85
CA LYS A 78 -7.74 6.00 -11.18
C LYS A 78 -9.25 6.13 -11.03
N ILE A 79 -9.82 7.23 -11.52
CA ILE A 79 -11.24 7.47 -11.60
C ILE A 79 -11.67 7.26 -13.05
N LYS A 80 -12.57 6.32 -13.28
CA LYS A 80 -13.24 6.17 -14.57
C LYS A 80 -14.48 7.05 -14.54
N CYS A 81 -14.50 8.11 -15.32
CA CYS A 81 -15.75 8.83 -15.60
C CYS A 81 -16.58 7.93 -16.53
N MET A 82 -17.66 7.35 -16.01
CA MET A 82 -18.70 6.81 -16.87
C MET A 82 -19.66 7.97 -17.10
N ASP A 83 -19.57 8.60 -18.27
CA ASP A 83 -20.57 9.58 -18.66
C ASP A 83 -21.91 8.86 -18.76
N GLY A 84 -22.85 9.28 -17.91
CA GLY A 84 -24.24 8.89 -17.99
C GLY A 84 -24.91 9.64 -19.14
N ASP A 85 -25.70 8.88 -19.91
CA ASP A 85 -26.61 9.25 -21.00
C ASP A 85 -26.02 9.54 -22.39
N GLN A 86 -26.16 8.50 -23.23
CA GLN A 86 -26.64 8.53 -24.62
C GLN A 86 -26.30 9.76 -25.47
N SER A 87 -25.24 9.65 -26.29
CA SER A 87 -25.28 9.86 -27.75
C SER A 87 -23.86 9.84 -28.33
N ASP A 88 -23.71 9.05 -29.39
CA ASP A 88 -22.78 9.17 -30.51
C ASP A 88 -21.25 9.29 -30.29
N GLU A 89 -20.57 8.28 -30.85
CA GLU A 89 -19.24 8.30 -31.48
C GLU A 89 -18.01 8.85 -30.70
N ALA A 90 -17.10 7.92 -30.43
CA ALA A 90 -15.64 8.12 -30.41
C ALA A 90 -15.00 9.08 -29.39
N THR A 91 -15.62 9.33 -28.24
CA THR A 91 -14.94 10.02 -27.12
C THR A 91 -14.17 9.02 -26.25
N SER A 92 -12.85 9.08 -26.34
CA SER A 92 -11.93 8.33 -25.48
C SER A 92 -12.36 8.49 -24.01
N SER A 93 -12.67 7.38 -23.33
CA SER A 93 -13.04 7.39 -21.91
C SER A 93 -12.07 8.27 -21.12
N ARG A 94 -12.54 9.41 -20.61
CA ARG A 94 -11.69 10.36 -19.89
C ARG A 94 -11.24 9.71 -18.59
N VAL A 95 -9.95 9.47 -18.46
CA VAL A 95 -9.34 8.91 -17.25
C VAL A 95 -8.84 10.05 -16.41
N GLU A 96 -9.43 10.23 -15.23
CA GLU A 96 -8.93 11.16 -14.22
C GLU A 96 -8.08 10.41 -13.20
N LEU A 97 -7.01 11.06 -12.74
CA LEU A 97 -6.12 10.56 -11.69
C LEU A 97 -6.22 11.49 -10.49
N ASP A 98 -6.67 10.96 -9.37
CA ASP A 98 -6.79 11.70 -8.12
C ASP A 98 -5.65 11.35 -7.16
N VAL A 99 -5.04 12.36 -6.56
CA VAL A 99 -4.01 12.18 -5.54
C VAL A 99 -4.67 11.81 -4.23
N VAL A 100 -4.37 10.60 -3.74
CA VAL A 100 -4.92 10.12 -2.46
C VAL A 100 -3.89 10.10 -1.32
N GLY A 101 -2.61 10.36 -1.62
CA GLY A 101 -1.58 10.43 -0.58
C GLY A 101 -0.16 10.52 -1.13
N VAL A 102 0.79 10.72 -0.22
CA VAL A 102 2.23 10.74 -0.50
C VAL A 102 2.91 9.68 0.36
N ILE A 103 3.89 8.99 -0.20
CA ILE A 103 4.71 8.01 0.51
C ILE A 103 6.15 8.52 0.53
N ARG A 104 6.67 8.86 1.70
CA ARG A 104 8.09 9.23 1.88
C ARG A 104 8.90 8.15 2.55
N HIS A 105 8.24 7.18 3.19
CA HIS A 105 8.89 6.12 3.94
C HIS A 105 8.30 4.75 3.62
N LYS A 106 9.12 3.72 3.80
CA LYS A 106 8.70 2.32 3.83
C LYS A 106 9.13 1.65 5.12
N ILE A 107 8.42 0.62 5.53
CA ILE A 107 8.82 -0.31 6.58
C ILE A 107 9.36 -1.54 5.87
N LEU A 108 10.67 -1.77 6.00
CA LEU A 108 11.39 -2.80 5.27
C LEU A 108 11.68 -4.01 6.17
N PHE A 109 11.19 -5.17 5.76
CA PHE A 109 11.45 -6.48 6.37
C PHE A 109 12.32 -7.30 5.41
N LYS A 110 13.65 -7.16 5.55
CA LYS A 110 14.66 -7.83 4.70
C LYS A 110 15.27 -9.09 5.31
N ASN A 111 15.00 -9.34 6.59
CA ASN A 111 15.57 -10.47 7.31
C ASN A 111 14.66 -11.70 7.15
N ARG A 112 15.25 -12.89 7.24
CA ARG A 112 14.50 -14.15 7.21
C ARG A 112 13.46 -14.18 8.35
N PRO A 113 12.21 -14.57 8.07
CA PRO A 113 11.19 -14.71 9.11
C PRO A 113 11.61 -15.73 10.17
N LYS A 114 11.34 -15.41 11.43
CA LYS A 114 11.55 -16.32 12.57
C LYS A 114 10.25 -17.06 12.87
N ALA A 115 10.33 -18.34 13.17
CA ALA A 115 9.17 -19.08 13.65
C ALA A 115 8.87 -18.68 15.10
N LEU A 116 7.60 -18.39 15.40
CA LEU A 116 7.09 -18.28 16.75
C LEU A 116 6.91 -19.70 17.29
N ILE A 117 7.91 -20.19 18.00
CA ILE A 117 7.85 -21.48 18.69
C ILE A 117 7.14 -21.24 20.02
N SER A 118 5.97 -21.84 20.20
CA SER A 118 5.39 -22.01 21.53
C SER A 118 6.28 -22.98 22.30
N VAL A 119 6.93 -22.51 23.36
CA VAL A 119 7.57 -23.37 24.36
C VAL A 119 6.52 -23.84 25.36
#